data_AF-A0A9E1KWJ4-F1
#
_entry.id   AF-A0A9E1KWJ4-F1
#
_cell.length_a   1.000
_cell.length_b   1.000
_cell.length_c   1.000
_cell.angle_alpha   90.00
_cell.angle_beta   90.00
_cell.angle_gamma   90.00
#
_symmetry.space_group_name_H-M   'P 1'
#
loop_
_entity.id
_entity.type
_entity.pdbx_description
1 polymer ?
#
loop_
_entity_poly.entity_id
_entity_poly.type
_entity_poly.pdbx_seq_one_letter_code
_entity_poly.pdbx_strand_id
1 'polypeptide(L)'
;MLFGLLVPVAAFAETAATAGADTYKNLGLALGAGLAIGIAVIGGANGQGKAAAAALEGIGRNPGAADKLFVPMIIGLALIESLVIYALLIAFMLYGKIS
;
A
#
# COMPACT_ATOMS: atom_id res chain seq x y z
N MET A 1 45.64 29.42 -7.74
CA MET A 1 45.39 28.80 -6.41
C MET A 1 44.03 29.17 -5.82
N LEU A 2 43.54 30.41 -5.98
CA LEU A 2 42.22 30.81 -5.43
C LEU A 2 41.00 30.18 -6.16
N PHE A 3 41.08 29.96 -7.48
CA PHE A 3 39.99 29.36 -8.26
C PHE A 3 39.77 27.86 -7.98
N GLY A 4 40.82 27.15 -7.54
CA GLY A 4 40.77 25.71 -7.26
C GLY A 4 40.18 25.37 -5.88
N LEU A 5 40.04 26.35 -4.99
CA LEU A 5 39.45 26.18 -3.65
C LEU A 5 37.94 26.46 -3.63
N LEU A 6 37.43 27.18 -4.63
CA LEU A 6 36.02 27.56 -4.75
C LEU A 6 35.14 26.44 -5.33
N VAL A 7 35.67 25.65 -6.25
CA VAL A 7 34.99 24.48 -6.83
C VAL A 7 34.69 23.39 -5.77
N PRO A 8 35.64 22.99 -4.89
CA PRO A 8 35.34 22.00 -3.87
C PRO A 8 34.34 22.52 -2.83
N VAL A 9 34.41 23.80 -2.42
CA VAL A 9 33.44 24.34 -1.43
C VAL A 9 32.01 24.40 -1.97
N ALA A 10 31.85 24.70 -3.26
CA ALA A 10 30.55 24.67 -3.93
C ALA A 10 29.98 23.25 -4.02
N ALA A 11 30.83 22.26 -4.34
CA ALA A 11 30.42 20.85 -4.40
C ALA A 11 29.98 20.31 -3.03
N PHE A 12 30.69 20.67 -1.94
CA PHE A 12 30.29 20.28 -0.58
C PHE A 12 28.99 20.97 -0.12
N ALA A 13 28.78 22.23 -0.51
CA ALA A 13 27.54 22.95 -0.21
C ALA A 13 26.32 22.36 -0.95
N GLU A 14 26.49 21.95 -2.20
CA GLU A 14 25.45 21.27 -2.97
C GLU A 14 25.09 19.91 -2.38
N THR A 15 26.08 19.07 -2.05
CA THR A 15 25.88 17.78 -1.38
C THR A 15 25.07 17.91 -0.07
N ALA A 16 25.32 18.93 0.74
CA ALA A 16 24.59 19.16 1.98
C ALA A 16 23.12 19.57 1.73
N ALA A 17 22.87 20.36 0.68
CA ALA A 17 21.51 20.77 0.30
C ALA A 17 20.70 19.60 -0.28
N THR A 18 21.31 18.74 -1.09
CA THR A 18 20.63 17.56 -1.66
C THR A 18 20.31 16.50 -0.60
N ALA A 19 21.22 16.29 0.37
CA ALA A 19 21.00 15.34 1.47
C ALA A 19 19.75 15.68 2.32
N GLY A 20 19.48 16.97 2.54
CA GLY A 20 18.26 17.42 3.20
C GLY A 20 17.00 17.15 2.37
N ALA A 21 17.04 17.43 1.06
CA ALA A 21 15.93 17.20 0.14
C ALA A 21 15.56 15.71 -0.01
N ASP A 22 16.55 14.82 -0.06
CA ASP A 22 16.35 13.37 -0.15
C ASP A 22 15.70 12.80 1.12
N THR A 23 16.00 13.38 2.28
CA THR A 23 15.39 12.97 3.56
C THR A 23 13.88 13.23 3.56
N TYR A 24 13.43 14.42 3.16
CA TYR A 24 11.99 14.75 3.12
C TYR A 24 11.25 13.96 2.04
N LYS A 25 11.90 13.72 0.89
CA LYS A 25 11.36 12.88 -0.19
C LYS A 25 11.15 11.44 0.29
N ASN A 26 12.15 10.83 0.94
CA ASN A 26 12.07 9.46 1.44
C ASN A 26 11.02 9.31 2.53
N LEU A 27 10.91 10.31 3.43
CA LEU A 27 9.84 10.36 4.43
C LEU A 27 8.44 10.40 3.78
N GLY A 28 8.27 11.26 2.76
CA GLY A 28 7.01 11.34 2.01
C GLY A 28 6.63 10.04 1.30
N LEU A 29 7.60 9.37 0.69
CA LEU A 29 7.40 8.06 0.05
C LEU A 29 7.04 6.97 1.08
N ALA A 30 7.71 6.95 2.23
CA ALA A 30 7.45 5.97 3.30
C ALA A 30 6.05 6.13 3.89
N LEU A 31 5.65 7.38 4.17
CA LEU A 31 4.30 7.69 4.65
C LEU A 31 3.25 7.34 3.59
N GLY A 32 3.50 7.67 2.32
CA GLY A 32 2.62 7.32 1.21
C GLY A 32 2.40 5.80 1.08
N ALA A 33 3.47 5.01 1.19
CA ALA A 33 3.40 3.55 1.15
C ALA A 33 2.56 2.98 2.31
N GLY A 34 2.80 3.46 3.54
CA GLY A 34 2.05 3.02 4.71
C GLY A 34 0.56 3.40 4.66
N LEU A 35 0.25 4.62 4.22
CA LEU A 35 -1.13 5.09 4.09
C LEU A 35 -1.91 4.36 3.01
N ALA A 36 -1.29 4.10 1.85
CA ALA A 36 -1.92 3.37 0.74
C ALA A 36 -2.40 1.99 1.21
N ILE A 37 -1.54 1.22 1.89
CA ILE A 37 -1.91 -0.08 2.45
C ILE A 37 -2.88 0.03 3.61
N GLY A 38 -2.63 0.94 4.56
CA GLY A 38 -3.45 1.07 5.76
C GLY A 38 -4.92 1.34 5.42
N ILE A 39 -5.18 2.25 4.49
CA ILE A 39 -6.55 2.58 4.05
C ILE A 39 -7.19 1.40 3.30
N ALA A 40 -6.44 0.75 2.41
CA ALA A 40 -6.96 -0.37 1.64
C ALA A 40 -7.36 -1.56 2.53
N VAL A 41 -6.53 -1.89 3.54
CA VAL A 41 -6.80 -2.98 4.48
C VAL A 41 -8.06 -2.71 5.32
N ILE A 42 -8.30 -1.46 5.74
CA ILE A 42 -9.53 -1.12 6.48
C ILE A 42 -10.78 -1.38 5.63
N GLY A 43 -10.75 -0.99 4.35
CA GLY A 43 -11.84 -1.27 3.41
C GLY A 43 -11.99 -2.76 3.12
N GLY A 44 -10.88 -3.44 2.84
CA GLY A 44 -10.81 -4.86 2.54
C GLY A 44 -11.34 -5.73 3.67
N ALA A 45 -10.84 -5.54 4.90
CA ALA A 45 -11.26 -6.30 6.07
C ALA A 45 -12.76 -6.13 6.37
N ASN A 46 -13.28 -4.89 6.25
CA ASN A 46 -14.71 -4.64 6.44
C ASN A 46 -15.58 -5.29 5.35
N GLY A 47 -15.15 -5.24 4.10
CA GLY A 47 -15.87 -5.88 2.98
C GLY A 47 -15.87 -7.40 3.09
N GLN A 48 -14.70 -7.98 3.35
CA GLN A 48 -14.54 -9.43 3.48
C GLN A 48 -15.26 -9.98 4.70
N GLY A 49 -15.17 -9.31 5.85
CA GLY A 49 -15.87 -9.70 7.07
C GLY A 49 -17.39 -9.73 6.89
N LYS A 50 -17.94 -8.71 6.21
CA LYS A 50 -19.39 -8.67 5.88
C LYS A 50 -19.79 -9.77 4.91
N ALA A 51 -19.01 -10.00 3.86
CA ALA A 51 -19.28 -11.07 2.90
C ALA A 51 -19.26 -12.45 3.55
N ALA A 52 -18.26 -12.72 4.41
CA ALA A 52 -18.16 -13.97 5.16
C ALA A 52 -19.32 -14.14 6.15
N ALA A 53 -19.67 -13.10 6.92
CA ALA A 53 -20.79 -13.15 7.85
C ALA A 53 -22.12 -13.44 7.14
N ALA A 54 -22.39 -12.76 6.02
CA ALA A 54 -23.61 -12.96 5.23
C ALA A 54 -23.68 -14.38 4.64
N ALA A 55 -22.55 -14.92 4.17
CA ALA A 55 -22.49 -16.30 3.68
C ALA A 55 -22.76 -17.32 4.80
N LEU A 56 -22.13 -17.14 5.97
CA LEU A 56 -22.33 -18.03 7.12
C LEU A 56 -23.76 -17.96 7.66
N GLU A 57 -24.38 -16.77 7.74
CA GLU A 57 -25.79 -16.64 8.09
C GLU A 57 -26.69 -17.35 7.08
N GLY A 58 -26.42 -17.17 5.77
CA GLY A 58 -27.14 -17.85 4.70
C GLY A 58 -27.09 -19.38 4.82
N ILE A 59 -25.91 -19.92 5.11
CA ILE A 59 -25.69 -21.36 5.34
C ILE A 59 -26.41 -21.81 6.62
N GLY A 60 -26.33 -21.04 7.71
CA GLY A 60 -27.00 -21.37 8.96
C GLY A 60 -28.53 -21.44 8.83
N ARG A 61 -29.12 -20.58 8.00
CA ARG A 61 -30.57 -20.57 7.72
C ARG A 61 -30.99 -21.64 6.72
N ASN A 62 -30.13 -21.97 5.76
CA ASN A 62 -30.37 -23.02 4.78
C ASN A 62 -29.08 -23.80 4.50
N PRO A 63 -28.84 -24.93 5.21
CA PRO A 63 -27.63 -25.72 5.02
C PRO A 63 -27.43 -26.23 3.59
N GLY A 64 -28.52 -26.48 2.85
CA GLY A 64 -28.48 -26.90 1.44
C GLY A 64 -28.06 -25.80 0.46
N ALA A 65 -27.84 -24.56 0.92
CA ALA A 65 -27.36 -23.46 0.10
C ALA A 65 -25.83 -23.32 0.08
N ALA A 66 -25.09 -24.08 0.91
CA ALA A 66 -23.63 -23.93 1.06
C ALA A 66 -22.88 -23.97 -0.28
N ASP A 67 -23.13 -24.99 -1.09
CA ASP A 67 -22.46 -25.15 -2.40
C ASP A 67 -22.83 -24.03 -3.38
N LYS A 68 -24.06 -23.52 -3.29
CA LYS A 68 -24.57 -22.44 -4.14
C LYS A 68 -24.02 -21.07 -3.76
N LEU A 69 -23.67 -20.88 -2.48
CA LEU A 69 -23.10 -19.65 -1.92
C LEU A 69 -21.59 -19.56 -2.09
N PHE A 70 -20.89 -20.71 -2.12
CA PHE A 70 -19.43 -20.75 -2.10
C PHE A 70 -18.80 -20.00 -3.29
N VAL A 71 -19.23 -20.30 -4.51
CA VAL A 71 -18.68 -19.67 -5.73
C VAL A 71 -18.88 -18.14 -5.74
N PRO A 72 -20.09 -17.60 -5.58
CA PRO A 72 -20.28 -16.15 -5.57
C PRO A 72 -19.59 -15.47 -4.39
N MET A 73 -19.50 -16.12 -3.22
CA MET A 73 -18.74 -15.60 -2.08
C MET A 73 -17.26 -15.43 -2.43
N ILE A 74 -16.61 -16.47 -2.96
CA ILE A 74 -15.18 -16.41 -3.33
C ILE A 74 -14.93 -15.38 -4.42
N ILE A 75 -15.82 -15.25 -5.41
CA ILE A 75 -15.70 -14.20 -6.44
C ILE A 75 -15.77 -12.81 -5.80
N GLY A 76 -16.73 -12.57 -4.90
CA GLY A 76 -16.84 -11.30 -4.18
C GLY A 76 -15.59 -10.99 -3.34
N LEU A 77 -15.08 -11.98 -2.60
CA LEU A 77 -13.86 -11.85 -1.80
C LEU A 77 -12.63 -11.58 -2.69
N ALA A 78 -12.51 -12.26 -3.83
CA ALA A 78 -11.40 -12.06 -4.77
C ALA A 78 -11.41 -10.66 -5.39
N LEU A 79 -12.59 -10.10 -5.70
CA LEU A 79 -12.71 -8.73 -6.18
C LEU A 79 -12.29 -7.71 -5.12
N ILE A 80 -12.69 -7.91 -3.85
CA ILE A 80 -12.25 -7.06 -2.74
C ILE A 80 -10.73 -7.17 -2.55
N GLU A 81 -10.20 -8.39 -2.56
CA GLU A 81 -8.77 -8.64 -2.40
C GLU A 81 -7.94 -8.03 -3.53
N SER A 82 -8.45 -8.02 -4.77
CA SER A 82 -7.75 -7.40 -5.91
C SER A 82 -7.46 -5.91 -5.69
N LEU A 83 -8.35 -5.20 -5.00
CA LEU A 83 -8.15 -3.79 -4.65
C LEU A 83 -7.06 -3.63 -3.58
N VAL A 84 -7.04 -4.53 -2.60
CA VAL A 84 -6.01 -4.56 -1.55
C VAL A 84 -4.64 -4.87 -2.15
N ILE A 85 -4.57 -5.83 -3.07
CA ILE A 85 -3.34 -6.18 -3.79
C ILE A 85 -2.88 -5.02 -4.68
N TYR A 86 -3.77 -4.26 -5.32
CA TYR A 86 -3.35 -3.06 -6.05
C TYR A 86 -2.75 -1.98 -5.14
N ALA A 87 -3.31 -1.78 -3.95
CA ALA A 87 -2.70 -0.89 -2.97
C ALA A 87 -1.33 -1.42 -2.50
N LEU A 88 -1.17 -2.74 -2.35
CA LEU A 88 0.11 -3.37 -2.01
C LEU A 88 1.15 -3.17 -3.10
N LEU A 89 0.75 -3.32 -4.36
CA LEU A 89 1.60 -3.04 -5.50
C LEU A 89 2.10 -1.59 -5.47
N ILE A 90 1.21 -0.62 -5.25
CA ILE A 90 1.59 0.79 -5.16
C ILE A 90 2.54 1.02 -3.98
N ALA A 91 2.29 0.42 -2.81
CA ALA A 91 3.18 0.53 -1.67
C ALA A 91 4.57 -0.05 -1.94
N PHE A 92 4.67 -1.19 -2.64
CA PHE A 92 5.95 -1.73 -3.06
C PHE A 92 6.67 -0.86 -4.09
N MET A 93 5.93 -0.27 -5.03
CA MET A 93 6.50 0.69 -5.99
C MET A 93 7.05 1.93 -5.29
N LEU A 94 6.38 2.42 -4.24
CA LEU A 94 6.85 3.55 -3.45
C LEU A 94 8.07 3.16 -2.60
N TYR A 95 8.03 2.00 -1.94
CA TYR A 95 9.13 1.48 -1.14
C TYR A 95 10.39 1.23 -1.97
N GLY A 96 10.24 0.67 -3.18
CA GLY A 96 11.35 0.45 -4.10
C GLY A 96 11.99 1.74 -4.65
N LYS A 97 11.39 2.91 -4.42
CA LYS A 97 12.00 4.23 -4.74
C LYS A 97 12.78 4.82 -3.55
N ILE A 98 12.63 4.24 -2.37
CA ILE A 98 13.34 4.62 -1.14
C ILE A 98 14.62 3.79 -0.97
N SER A 99 14.55 2.52 -1.40
CA SER A 99 15.68 1.58 -1.40
C SER A 99 16.67 1.92 -2.51
#